data_AF-M7NQZ5-F1
#
_entry.id   AF-M7NQZ5-F1
#
_cell.length_a   1.000
_cell.length_b   1.000
_cell.length_c   1.000
_cell.angle_alpha   90.00
_cell.angle_beta   90.00
_cell.angle_gamma   90.00
#
_symmetry.space_group_name_H-M   'P 1'
#
loop_
_entity.id
_entity.type
_entity.pdbx_description
1 polymer ?
#
loop_
_entity_poly.entity_id
_entity_poly.type
_entity_poly.pdbx_seq_one_letter_code
_entity_poly.pdbx_strand_id
1 'polypeptide(L)'
;MTSKKYINYERLDQPMFDVYKYANTIVKETHNPSDNMIDIDVPLRKVQYDLEEIMEQIQEKLKENHEDLINHIKFTKETSNENIGWIKKYTESLVTLFEEMDRKWTSKYESASCLLVSLKNNHVTSQLLEEVQESIILLQRLESLYQKIKSHVNEVELWKDCLRIAVIIKEWKILLQNLKDILIITKYIPFVTSVSEELESMAYDALFVKKYTSKILLVSIISTYFLLNEDALISNLKKYNSKSIEDAVEYFCKSIEINLTLKRLSITDPTKATTILLTNIEKGWSDIVNISRNIYYLNEALEESIPSFLKETFLIHKDTIISNILEKLNGEPPIQYFWKQFSSKLIPKIKDMAKQSLWLNKILYQESDFILKLIQKTLYHELHNLELQELILKDIKSSITEKK
;
A
#
# COMPACT_ATOMS: atom_id res chain seq x y z
N MET A 1 40.82 48.65 87.74
CA MET A 1 41.72 49.81 87.61
C MET A 1 42.21 49.84 86.17
N THR A 2 41.73 50.80 85.40
CA THR A 2 41.97 50.94 83.96
C THR A 2 43.40 51.42 83.71
N SER A 3 44.30 50.48 83.44
CA SER A 3 45.59 50.76 82.81
C SER A 3 45.30 51.52 81.52
N LYS A 4 45.63 52.82 81.48
CA LYS A 4 45.66 53.60 80.24
C LYS A 4 46.69 52.91 79.35
N LYS A 5 46.22 52.13 78.36
CA LYS A 5 47.10 51.60 77.31
C LYS A 5 47.81 52.79 76.66
N TYR A 6 49.14 52.77 76.66
CA TYR A 6 49.98 53.83 76.11
C TYR A 6 49.73 54.00 74.60
N ILE A 7 49.45 52.90 73.90
CA ILE A 7 49.10 52.87 72.48
C ILE A 7 47.58 52.78 72.27
N ASN A 8 47.06 53.61 71.36
CA ASN A 8 45.65 53.59 70.96
C ASN A 8 45.41 52.57 69.84
N TYR A 9 45.22 51.30 70.22
CA TYR A 9 44.99 50.18 69.31
C TYR A 9 43.74 50.31 68.44
N GLU A 10 42.68 50.98 68.91
CA GLU A 10 41.43 51.19 68.14
C GLU A 10 41.63 52.04 66.89
N ARG A 11 42.65 52.90 66.88
CA ARG A 11 43.02 53.74 65.74
C ARG A 11 43.84 52.97 64.69
N LEU A 12 44.58 51.95 65.13
CA LEU A 12 45.43 51.10 64.28
C LEU A 12 44.66 49.93 63.65
N ASP A 13 43.62 49.43 64.33
CA ASP A 13 42.79 48.29 63.89
C ASP A 13 41.58 48.69 63.01
N GLN A 14 41.58 49.92 62.48
CA GLN A 14 40.52 50.36 61.59
C GLN A 14 40.64 49.69 60.21
N PRO A 15 39.56 49.16 59.61
CA PRO A 15 39.61 48.47 58.31
C PRO A 15 40.07 49.35 57.13
N MET A 16 40.17 50.67 57.33
CA MET A 16 40.77 51.63 56.40
C MET A 16 41.86 52.48 57.08
N PHE A 17 42.79 51.83 57.78
CA PHE A 17 43.96 52.52 58.32
C PHE A 17 44.77 53.18 57.19
N ASP A 18 44.91 54.51 57.25
CA ASP A 18 45.67 55.31 56.28
C ASP A 18 46.98 55.79 56.92
N VAL A 19 48.08 55.20 56.46
CA VAL A 19 49.44 55.44 56.95
C VAL A 19 49.81 56.92 56.86
N TYR A 20 49.42 57.60 55.77
CA TYR A 20 49.78 59.00 55.54
C TYR A 20 48.99 59.95 56.43
N LYS A 21 47.70 59.69 56.66
CA LYS A 21 46.88 60.46 57.62
C LYS A 21 47.35 60.27 59.05
N TYR A 22 47.72 59.05 59.41
CA TYR A 22 48.26 58.74 60.73
C TYR A 22 49.60 59.47 60.96
N ALA A 23 50.54 59.36 60.03
CA ALA A 23 51.82 60.07 60.07
C ALA A 23 51.63 61.60 60.18
N ASN A 24 50.76 62.18 59.36
CA ASN A 24 50.43 63.61 59.43
C ASN A 24 49.83 64.03 60.78
N THR A 25 49.09 63.14 61.44
CA THR A 25 48.53 63.47 62.76
C THR A 25 49.61 63.45 63.84
N ILE A 26 50.53 62.49 63.80
CA ILE A 26 51.62 62.41 64.79
C ILE A 26 52.58 63.60 64.65
N VAL A 27 52.90 64.00 63.42
CA VAL A 27 53.72 65.20 63.17
C VAL A 27 53.04 66.46 63.72
N LYS A 28 51.71 66.60 63.54
CA LYS A 28 50.94 67.71 64.12
C LYS A 28 50.85 67.66 65.65
N GLU A 29 50.76 66.48 66.24
CA GLU A 29 50.69 66.28 67.69
C GLU A 29 52.02 66.58 68.41
N THR A 30 53.15 66.45 67.71
CA THR A 30 54.50 66.59 68.27
C THR A 30 55.17 67.93 67.95
N HIS A 31 54.60 68.72 67.02
CA HIS A 31 55.13 70.02 66.62
C HIS A 31 54.67 71.15 67.56
N ASN A 32 55.62 71.98 68.02
CA ASN A 32 55.34 73.17 68.82
C ASN A 32 55.09 74.37 67.88
N PRO A 33 53.94 75.07 67.96
CA PRO A 33 53.57 76.14 67.02
C PRO A 33 54.48 77.39 67.04
N SER A 34 55.49 77.43 67.91
CA SER A 34 56.49 78.51 67.98
C SER A 34 57.81 78.20 67.24
N ASP A 35 57.98 76.98 66.71
CA ASP A 35 59.20 76.58 65.99
C ASP A 35 59.11 76.88 64.48
N ASN A 36 60.15 77.53 63.94
CA ASN A 36 60.23 77.87 62.51
C ASN A 36 60.62 76.69 61.60
N MET A 37 60.94 75.52 62.17
CA MET A 37 61.29 74.30 61.44
C MET A 37 60.52 73.10 62.03
N ILE A 38 60.03 72.21 61.17
CA ILE A 38 59.34 70.99 61.60
C ILE A 38 60.39 70.00 62.12
N ASP A 39 60.35 69.71 63.42
CA ASP A 39 61.16 68.66 64.03
C ASP A 39 60.53 67.27 63.75
N ILE A 40 61.19 66.51 62.88
CA ILE A 40 60.74 65.16 62.47
C ILE A 40 61.29 64.09 63.41
N ASP A 41 62.34 64.39 64.19
CA ASP A 41 63.03 63.38 64.99
C ASP A 41 62.16 62.92 66.17
N VAL A 42 61.38 63.83 66.76
CA VAL A 42 60.44 63.52 67.85
C VAL A 42 59.30 62.60 67.41
N PRO A 43 58.52 62.90 66.35
CA PRO A 43 57.49 62.00 65.85
C PRO A 43 58.05 60.65 65.37
N LEU A 44 59.24 60.63 64.75
CA LEU A 44 59.90 59.38 64.34
C LEU A 44 60.22 58.48 65.54
N ARG A 45 60.81 59.05 66.61
CA ARG A 45 61.11 58.31 67.84
C ARG A 45 59.84 57.77 68.47
N LYS A 46 58.75 58.55 68.50
CA LYS A 46 57.45 58.10 69.03
C LYS A 46 56.92 56.89 68.28
N VAL A 47 56.94 56.91 66.94
CA VAL A 47 56.51 55.76 66.11
C VAL A 47 57.41 54.54 66.32
N GLN A 48 58.72 54.75 66.46
CA GLN A 48 59.65 53.66 66.75
C GLN A 48 59.34 53.01 68.11
N TYR A 49 59.12 53.80 69.15
CA TYR A 49 58.72 53.29 70.46
C TYR A 49 57.37 52.54 70.40
N ASP A 50 56.38 53.10 69.69
CA ASP A 50 55.08 52.44 69.52
C ASP A 50 55.22 51.09 68.78
N LEU A 51 56.07 51.01 67.76
CA LEU A 51 56.36 49.75 67.04
C LEU A 51 57.08 48.74 67.91
N GLU A 52 58.07 49.18 68.68
CA GLU A 52 58.83 48.32 69.61
C GLU A 52 57.89 47.74 70.67
N GLU A 53 57.01 48.54 71.27
CA GLU A 53 56.03 48.06 72.25
C GLU A 53 54.99 47.12 71.62
N ILE A 54 54.48 47.41 70.41
CA ILE A 54 53.57 46.47 69.71
C ILE A 54 54.28 45.15 69.44
N MET A 55 55.53 45.19 68.96
CA MET A 55 56.33 44.00 68.73
C MET A 55 56.58 43.23 70.03
N GLU A 56 56.87 43.92 71.12
CA GLU A 56 57.07 43.31 72.43
C GLU A 56 55.77 42.65 72.92
N GLN A 57 54.61 43.31 72.80
CA GLN A 57 53.31 42.74 73.17
C GLN A 57 52.90 41.57 72.26
N ILE A 58 53.21 41.63 70.96
CA ILE A 58 53.00 40.50 70.05
C ILE A 58 53.91 39.34 70.45
N GLN A 59 55.18 39.60 70.75
CA GLN A 59 56.12 38.57 71.18
C GLN A 59 55.75 37.99 72.55
N GLU A 60 55.25 38.80 73.47
CA GLU A 60 54.74 38.37 74.77
C GLU A 60 53.51 37.49 74.57
N LYS A 61 52.50 37.95 73.83
CA LYS A 61 51.33 37.12 73.50
C LYS A 61 51.66 35.87 72.71
N LEU A 62 52.65 35.93 71.82
CA LEU A 62 53.13 34.77 71.08
C LEU A 62 53.83 33.80 72.04
N LYS A 63 54.65 34.28 72.97
CA LYS A 63 55.27 33.45 74.01
C LYS A 63 54.25 32.89 74.99
N GLU A 64 53.19 33.61 75.32
CA GLU A 64 52.12 33.12 76.19
C GLU A 64 51.23 32.09 75.49
N ASN A 65 50.91 32.30 74.22
CA ASN A 65 49.93 31.50 73.48
C ASN A 65 50.53 30.64 72.35
N HIS A 66 51.87 30.48 72.32
CA HIS A 66 52.54 29.70 71.26
C HIS A 66 52.02 28.27 71.20
N GLU A 67 51.76 27.65 72.36
CA GLU A 67 51.20 26.30 72.44
C GLU A 67 49.82 26.25 71.80
N ASP A 68 48.93 27.19 72.11
CA ASP A 68 47.58 27.24 71.54
C ASP A 68 47.60 27.44 70.02
N LEU A 69 48.49 28.28 69.51
CA LEU A 69 48.63 28.55 68.08
C LEU A 69 49.18 27.32 67.33
N ILE A 70 50.18 26.64 67.91
CA ILE A 70 50.72 25.38 67.40
C ILE A 70 49.64 24.29 67.46
N ASN A 71 48.88 24.20 68.55
CA ASN A 71 47.81 23.22 68.73
C ASN A 71 46.66 23.47 67.74
N HIS A 72 46.30 24.72 67.48
CA HIS A 72 45.28 25.05 66.48
C HIS A 72 45.75 24.69 65.06
N ILE A 73 47.00 24.99 64.70
CA ILE A 73 47.56 24.62 63.39
C ILE A 73 47.63 23.09 63.25
N LYS A 74 48.08 22.38 64.29
CA LYS A 74 48.09 20.92 64.32
C LYS A 74 46.70 20.35 64.17
N PHE A 75 45.74 20.81 64.97
CA PHE A 75 44.35 20.39 64.93
C PHE A 75 43.73 20.63 63.55
N THR A 76 43.90 21.82 62.97
CA THR A 76 43.35 22.13 61.63
C THR A 76 43.98 21.26 60.55
N LYS A 77 45.27 20.98 60.65
CA LYS A 77 45.98 20.09 59.71
C LYS A 77 45.53 18.63 59.87
N GLU A 78 45.34 18.17 61.10
CA GLU A 78 44.83 16.84 61.43
C GLU A 78 43.41 16.67 60.92
N THR A 79 42.49 17.57 61.27
CA THR A 79 41.09 17.53 60.80
C THR A 79 41.01 17.66 59.27
N SER A 80 41.84 18.49 58.64
CA SER A 80 41.89 18.58 57.17
C SER A 80 42.37 17.27 56.53
N ASN A 81 43.39 16.62 57.12
CA ASN A 81 43.89 15.35 56.61
C ASN A 81 42.90 14.20 56.82
N GLU A 82 42.20 14.17 57.96
CA GLU A 82 41.10 13.25 58.21
C GLU A 82 39.94 13.47 57.23
N ASN A 83 39.62 14.75 56.96
CA ASN A 83 38.62 15.15 55.99
C ASN A 83 38.96 14.69 54.57
N ILE A 84 40.17 14.98 54.11
CA ILE A 84 40.67 14.52 52.81
C ILE A 84 40.72 12.98 52.77
N GLY A 85 41.10 12.34 53.87
CA GLY A 85 41.13 10.90 54.03
C GLY A 85 39.76 10.23 53.85
N TRP A 86 38.69 10.76 54.47
CA TRP A 86 37.35 10.21 54.30
C TRP A 86 36.80 10.48 52.90
N ILE A 87 37.02 11.68 52.34
CA ILE A 87 36.58 12.03 50.98
C ILE A 87 37.24 11.09 49.98
N LYS A 88 38.55 10.84 50.13
CA LYS A 88 39.28 9.91 49.26
C LYS A 88 38.71 8.50 49.34
N LYS A 89 38.53 7.95 50.55
CA LYS A 89 37.92 6.63 50.75
C LYS A 89 36.51 6.53 50.15
N TYR A 90 35.70 7.58 50.32
CA TYR A 90 34.35 7.61 49.78
C TYR A 90 34.35 7.68 48.25
N THR A 91 35.24 8.48 47.67
CA THR A 91 35.38 8.60 46.21
C THR A 91 35.89 7.30 45.60
N GLU A 92 36.87 6.64 46.23
CA GLU A 92 37.35 5.32 45.81
C GLU A 92 36.24 4.27 45.86
N SER A 93 35.42 4.27 46.92
CA SER A 93 34.24 3.41 47.04
C SER A 93 33.17 3.68 45.97
N LEU A 94 32.96 4.94 45.60
CA LEU A 94 32.05 5.30 44.51
C LEU A 94 32.57 4.80 43.16
N VAL A 95 33.85 5.00 42.88
CA VAL A 95 34.47 4.54 41.63
C VAL A 95 34.33 3.03 41.51
N THR A 96 34.63 2.26 42.56
CA THR A 96 34.46 0.79 42.53
C THR A 96 33.01 0.37 42.34
N LEU A 97 32.05 1.06 42.97
CA LEU A 97 30.62 0.79 42.75
C LEU A 97 30.19 1.08 41.31
N PHE A 98 30.69 2.15 40.69
CA PHE A 98 30.42 2.47 39.29
C PHE A 98 31.03 1.45 38.34
N GLU A 99 32.29 1.03 38.56
CA GLU A 99 32.93 -0.03 37.78
C GLU A 99 32.19 -1.36 37.91
N GLU A 100 31.72 -1.70 39.13
CA GLU A 100 30.90 -2.88 39.34
C GLU A 100 29.55 -2.80 38.63
N MET A 101 28.89 -1.64 38.66
CA MET A 101 27.62 -1.41 37.98
C MET A 101 27.79 -1.51 36.47
N ASP A 102 28.83 -0.90 35.92
CA ASP A 102 29.12 -0.95 34.48
C ASP A 102 29.36 -2.38 34.01
N ARG A 103 30.17 -3.14 34.77
CA ARG A 103 30.42 -4.57 34.50
C ARG A 103 29.16 -5.41 34.66
N LYS A 104 28.34 -5.15 35.69
CA LYS A 104 27.14 -5.96 35.96
C LYS A 104 26.02 -5.68 34.98
N TRP A 105 25.83 -4.44 34.54
CA TRP A 105 24.61 -4.00 33.85
C TRP A 105 24.87 -3.52 32.43
N THR A 106 25.80 -2.58 32.21
CA THR A 106 26.08 -2.04 30.86
C THR A 106 26.57 -3.13 29.91
N SER A 107 27.58 -3.90 30.32
CA SER A 107 28.12 -4.99 29.51
C SER A 107 27.08 -6.07 29.18
N LYS A 108 26.17 -6.36 30.11
CA LYS A 108 25.08 -7.32 29.88
C LYS A 108 24.04 -6.77 28.92
N TYR A 109 23.72 -5.48 29.02
CA TYR A 109 22.78 -4.81 28.12
C TYR A 109 23.32 -4.75 26.68
N GLU A 110 24.59 -4.41 26.50
CA GLU A 110 25.25 -4.41 25.18
C GLU A 110 25.24 -5.79 24.55
N SER A 111 25.58 -6.81 25.35
CA SER A 111 25.53 -8.22 24.92
C SER A 111 24.11 -8.64 24.52
N ALA A 112 23.10 -8.29 25.32
CA ALA A 112 21.71 -8.58 25.02
C ALA A 112 21.22 -7.83 23.76
N SER A 113 21.67 -6.61 23.54
CA SER A 113 21.34 -5.82 22.35
C SER A 113 21.96 -6.42 21.09
N CYS A 114 23.20 -6.89 21.17
CA CYS A 114 23.86 -7.61 20.08
C CYS A 114 23.12 -8.92 19.73
N LEU A 115 22.69 -9.67 20.75
CA LEU A 115 21.87 -10.87 20.58
C LEU A 115 20.51 -10.56 19.96
N LEU A 116 19.85 -9.47 20.38
CA LEU A 116 18.57 -9.03 19.80
C LEU A 116 18.72 -8.71 18.31
N VAL A 117 19.76 -7.99 17.91
CA VAL A 117 20.04 -7.69 16.49
C VAL A 117 20.28 -8.98 15.71
N SER A 118 21.08 -9.90 16.25
CA SER A 118 21.35 -11.20 15.63
C SER A 118 20.07 -12.03 15.47
N LEU A 119 19.19 -12.02 16.48
CA LEU A 119 17.92 -12.74 16.45
C LEU A 119 16.94 -12.12 15.45
N LYS A 120 16.87 -10.78 15.36
CA LYS A 120 16.09 -10.09 14.33
C LYS A 120 16.59 -10.43 12.92
N ASN A 121 17.90 -10.39 12.71
CA ASN A 121 18.49 -10.74 11.42
C ASN A 121 18.21 -12.20 11.03
N ASN A 122 18.33 -13.13 11.99
CA ASN A 122 17.99 -14.53 11.76
C ASN A 122 16.50 -14.72 11.45
N HIS A 123 15.61 -14.01 12.14
CA HIS A 123 14.18 -14.10 11.88
C HIS A 123 13.84 -13.62 10.46
N VAL A 124 14.35 -12.44 10.05
CA VAL A 124 14.16 -11.92 8.70
C VAL A 124 14.76 -12.86 7.65
N THR A 125 15.95 -13.42 7.92
CA THR A 125 16.60 -14.38 7.01
C THR A 125 15.78 -15.67 6.89
N SER A 126 15.23 -16.18 7.99
CA SER A 126 14.37 -17.37 7.99
C SER A 126 13.09 -17.14 7.19
N GLN A 127 12.42 -16.00 7.42
CA GLN A 127 11.22 -15.63 6.69
C GLN A 127 11.48 -15.51 5.19
N LEU A 128 12.58 -14.84 4.80
CA LEU A 128 12.96 -14.73 3.39
C LEU A 128 13.31 -16.09 2.79
N LEU A 129 13.96 -16.98 3.54
CA LEU A 129 14.27 -18.33 3.10
C LEU A 129 13.00 -19.17 2.90
N GLU A 130 12.02 -19.05 3.79
CA GLU A 130 10.70 -19.68 3.67
C GLU A 130 9.97 -19.20 2.41
N GLU A 131 9.89 -17.89 2.18
CA GLU A 131 9.28 -17.32 0.97
C GLU A 131 9.98 -17.81 -0.32
N VAL A 132 11.32 -17.88 -0.31
CA VAL A 132 12.11 -18.45 -1.41
C VAL A 132 11.78 -19.93 -1.60
N GLN A 133 11.76 -20.71 -0.53
CA GLN A 133 11.45 -22.14 -0.60
C GLN A 133 10.04 -22.39 -1.16
N GLU A 134 9.04 -21.66 -0.67
CA GLU A 134 7.67 -21.71 -1.17
C GLU A 134 7.61 -21.38 -2.66
N SER A 135 8.28 -20.31 -3.08
CA SER A 135 8.33 -19.91 -4.48
C SER A 135 8.97 -20.98 -5.38
N ILE A 136 10.01 -21.67 -4.91
CA ILE A 136 10.66 -22.78 -5.64
C ILE A 136 9.75 -23.99 -5.73
N ILE A 137 9.06 -24.35 -4.64
CA ILE A 137 8.10 -25.48 -4.63
C ILE A 137 6.96 -25.20 -5.62
N LEU A 138 6.44 -23.96 -5.65
CA LEU A 138 5.45 -23.53 -6.62
C LEU A 138 5.96 -23.64 -8.06
N LEU A 139 7.20 -23.22 -8.32
CA LEU A 139 7.83 -23.32 -9.65
C LEU A 139 8.00 -24.78 -10.10
N GLN A 140 8.47 -25.67 -9.22
CA GLN A 140 8.59 -27.10 -9.52
C GLN A 140 7.22 -27.72 -9.83
N ARG A 141 6.19 -27.34 -9.05
CA ARG A 141 4.82 -27.79 -9.29
C ARG A 141 4.30 -27.28 -10.63
N LEU A 142 4.55 -26.00 -10.95
CA LEU A 142 4.18 -25.39 -12.23
C LEU A 142 4.80 -26.14 -13.40
N GLU A 143 6.11 -26.42 -13.34
CA GLU A 143 6.81 -27.17 -14.37
C GLU A 143 6.22 -28.58 -14.53
N SER A 144 5.96 -29.29 -13.43
CA SER A 144 5.37 -30.63 -13.48
C SER A 144 3.96 -30.66 -14.10
N LEU A 145 3.14 -29.65 -13.85
CA LEU A 145 1.79 -29.55 -14.42
C LEU A 145 1.84 -29.09 -15.87
N TYR A 146 2.73 -28.18 -16.21
CA TYR A 146 2.89 -27.68 -17.57
C TYR A 146 3.35 -28.79 -18.53
N GLN A 147 4.21 -29.70 -18.07
CA GLN A 147 4.56 -30.89 -18.87
C GLN A 147 3.36 -31.82 -19.09
N LYS A 148 2.43 -31.92 -18.13
CA LYS A 148 1.22 -32.75 -18.26
C LYS A 148 0.25 -32.19 -19.30
N ILE A 149 0.09 -30.86 -19.37
CA ILE A 149 -0.78 -30.18 -20.37
C ILE A 149 -0.51 -30.72 -21.78
N LYS A 150 0.76 -30.89 -22.16
CA LYS A 150 1.16 -31.34 -23.50
C LYS A 150 0.74 -32.77 -23.83
N SER A 151 0.32 -33.55 -22.84
CA SER A 151 -0.02 -34.97 -22.98
C SER A 151 -1.52 -35.28 -22.89
N HIS A 152 -2.38 -34.32 -22.51
CA HIS A 152 -3.81 -34.58 -22.33
C HIS A 152 -4.54 -34.74 -23.66
N VAL A 153 -5.34 -35.80 -23.75
CA VAL A 153 -6.30 -36.04 -24.85
C VAL A 153 -7.69 -35.48 -24.50
N ASN A 154 -8.01 -35.34 -23.21
CA ASN A 154 -9.31 -34.86 -22.73
C ASN A 154 -9.28 -33.35 -22.39
N GLU A 155 -10.11 -32.57 -23.07
CA GLU A 155 -10.22 -31.11 -22.88
C GLU A 155 -10.68 -30.72 -21.46
N VAL A 156 -11.52 -31.52 -20.80
CA VAL A 156 -12.00 -31.21 -19.44
C VAL A 156 -10.88 -31.30 -18.41
N GLU A 157 -10.01 -32.30 -18.55
CA GLU A 157 -8.87 -32.48 -17.67
C GLU A 157 -7.78 -31.46 -17.95
N LEU A 158 -7.53 -31.19 -19.24
CA LEU A 158 -6.64 -30.12 -19.69
C LEU A 158 -6.97 -28.79 -19.01
N TRP A 159 -8.23 -28.34 -19.08
CA TRP A 159 -8.63 -27.05 -18.51
C TRP A 159 -8.64 -27.02 -16.98
N LYS A 160 -8.83 -28.17 -16.32
CA LYS A 160 -8.65 -28.26 -14.86
C LYS A 160 -7.19 -28.03 -14.45
N ASP A 161 -6.25 -28.58 -15.22
CA ASP A 161 -4.82 -28.38 -14.95
C ASP A 161 -4.34 -26.98 -15.37
N CYS A 162 -4.88 -26.40 -16.46
CA CYS A 162 -4.67 -24.99 -16.79
C CYS A 162 -5.15 -24.06 -15.66
N LEU A 163 -6.30 -24.35 -15.06
CA LEU A 163 -6.81 -23.59 -13.92
C LEU A 163 -5.88 -23.68 -12.70
N ARG A 164 -5.40 -24.89 -12.38
CA ARG A 164 -4.41 -25.08 -11.30
C ARG A 164 -3.11 -24.31 -11.55
N ILE A 165 -2.63 -24.29 -12.80
CA ILE A 165 -1.44 -23.51 -13.15
C ILE A 165 -1.70 -22.01 -12.99
N ALA A 166 -2.86 -21.50 -13.41
CA ALA A 166 -3.20 -20.09 -13.24
C ALA A 166 -3.23 -19.67 -11.76
N VAL A 167 -3.71 -20.53 -10.86
CA VAL A 167 -3.63 -20.30 -9.40
C VAL A 167 -2.19 -20.19 -8.94
N ILE A 168 -1.34 -21.16 -9.32
CA ILE A 168 0.08 -21.16 -8.95
C ILE A 168 0.79 -19.90 -9.47
N ILE A 169 0.50 -19.49 -10.71
CA ILE A 169 1.06 -18.27 -11.30
C ILE A 169 0.63 -17.03 -10.49
N LYS A 170 -0.63 -16.95 -10.08
CA LYS A 170 -1.14 -15.83 -9.28
C LYS A 170 -0.48 -15.79 -7.90
N GLU A 171 -0.43 -16.92 -7.20
CA GLU A 171 0.25 -17.03 -5.89
C GLU A 171 1.73 -16.68 -5.99
N TRP A 172 2.42 -17.19 -7.01
CA TRP A 172 3.82 -16.89 -7.24
C TRP A 172 4.06 -15.41 -7.56
N LYS A 173 3.17 -14.76 -8.33
CA LYS A 173 3.24 -13.31 -8.60
C LYS A 173 3.07 -12.47 -7.32
N ILE A 174 2.29 -12.95 -6.34
CA ILE A 174 2.15 -12.29 -5.03
C ILE A 174 3.47 -12.39 -4.26
N LEU A 175 4.04 -13.60 -4.13
CA LEU A 175 5.33 -13.82 -3.46
C LEU A 175 6.48 -13.07 -4.14
N LEU A 176 6.45 -12.96 -5.47
CA LEU A 176 7.45 -12.24 -6.25
C LEU A 176 7.60 -10.78 -5.80
N GLN A 177 6.56 -10.13 -5.23
CA GLN A 177 6.65 -8.74 -4.78
C GLN A 177 7.76 -8.53 -3.75
N ASN A 178 7.98 -9.50 -2.86
CA ASN A 178 9.02 -9.45 -1.83
C ASN A 178 10.38 -9.98 -2.32
N LEU A 179 10.39 -10.80 -3.38
CA LEU A 179 11.56 -11.57 -3.82
C LEU A 179 12.21 -11.05 -5.11
N LYS A 180 11.81 -9.86 -5.61
CA LYS A 180 12.25 -9.32 -6.92
C LYS A 180 13.76 -9.23 -7.08
N ASP A 181 14.50 -9.02 -6.00
CA ASP A 181 15.94 -8.81 -6.03
C ASP A 181 16.74 -10.14 -5.93
N ILE A 182 16.06 -11.26 -5.73
CA ILE A 182 16.72 -12.57 -5.57
C ILE A 182 17.04 -13.15 -6.95
N LEU A 183 18.34 -13.30 -7.24
CA LEU A 183 18.84 -13.76 -8.53
C LEU A 183 18.29 -15.14 -8.97
N ILE A 184 18.04 -16.04 -8.02
CA ILE A 184 17.51 -17.38 -8.32
C ILE A 184 16.07 -17.27 -8.84
N ILE A 185 15.24 -16.43 -8.23
CA ILE A 185 13.82 -16.26 -8.58
C ILE A 185 13.68 -15.49 -9.90
N THR A 186 14.51 -14.45 -10.10
CA THR A 186 14.48 -13.64 -11.32
C THR A 186 14.78 -14.44 -12.60
N LYS A 187 15.58 -15.52 -12.51
CA LYS A 187 15.81 -16.44 -13.64
C LYS A 187 14.55 -17.16 -14.12
N TYR A 188 13.56 -17.36 -13.25
CA TYR A 188 12.31 -18.06 -13.60
C TYR A 188 11.20 -17.12 -14.08
N ILE A 189 11.36 -15.79 -13.93
CA ILE A 189 10.39 -14.81 -14.45
C ILE A 189 10.07 -15.05 -15.94
N PRO A 190 11.05 -15.19 -16.85
CA PRO A 190 10.75 -15.39 -18.27
C PRO A 190 9.95 -16.67 -18.55
N PHE A 191 10.21 -17.75 -17.79
CA PHE A 191 9.49 -19.00 -17.91
C PHE A 191 8.03 -18.86 -17.47
N VAL A 192 7.78 -18.27 -16.30
CA VAL A 192 6.43 -18.05 -15.78
C VAL A 192 5.64 -17.11 -16.69
N THR A 193 6.28 -16.05 -17.21
CA THR A 193 5.67 -15.13 -18.18
C THR A 193 5.29 -15.86 -19.47
N SER A 194 6.20 -16.65 -20.05
CA SER A 194 5.92 -17.42 -21.26
C SER A 194 4.75 -18.39 -21.10
N VAL A 195 4.67 -19.11 -19.96
CA VAL A 195 3.56 -20.01 -19.68
C VAL A 195 2.25 -19.24 -19.49
N SER A 196 2.30 -18.09 -18.81
CA SER A 196 1.15 -17.20 -18.64
C SER A 196 0.60 -16.72 -19.98
N GLU A 197 1.46 -16.27 -20.90
CA GLU A 197 1.08 -15.79 -22.23
C GLU A 197 0.50 -16.90 -23.12
N GLU A 198 1.09 -18.10 -23.09
CA GLU A 198 0.58 -19.27 -23.82
C GLU A 198 -0.83 -19.65 -23.34
N LEU A 199 -1.02 -19.75 -22.02
CA LEU A 199 -2.33 -20.07 -21.45
C LEU A 199 -3.36 -18.97 -21.71
N GLU A 200 -2.95 -17.70 -21.72
CA GLU A 200 -3.82 -16.59 -22.09
C GLU A 200 -4.31 -16.73 -23.54
N SER A 201 -3.39 -17.00 -24.47
CA SER A 201 -3.74 -17.23 -25.88
C SER A 201 -4.67 -18.44 -26.05
N MET A 202 -4.38 -19.54 -25.36
CA MET A 202 -5.24 -20.73 -25.38
C MET A 202 -6.64 -20.43 -24.86
N ALA A 203 -6.77 -19.64 -23.79
CA ALA A 203 -8.06 -19.28 -23.21
C ALA A 203 -8.85 -18.35 -24.12
N TYR A 204 -8.18 -17.39 -24.76
CA TYR A 204 -8.77 -16.54 -25.79
C TYR A 204 -9.34 -17.38 -26.94
N ASP A 205 -8.55 -18.29 -27.50
CA ASP A 205 -8.98 -19.15 -28.61
C ASP A 205 -10.15 -20.05 -28.21
N ALA A 206 -10.12 -20.61 -27.00
CA ALA A 206 -11.19 -21.46 -26.50
C ALA A 206 -12.52 -20.71 -26.33
N LEU A 207 -12.49 -19.47 -25.81
CA LEU A 207 -13.71 -18.68 -25.58
C LEU A 207 -14.27 -18.06 -26.86
N PHE A 208 -13.42 -17.41 -27.65
CA PHE A 208 -13.89 -16.52 -28.70
C PHE A 208 -13.81 -17.12 -30.10
N VAL A 209 -12.93 -18.10 -30.32
CA VAL A 209 -12.77 -18.78 -31.63
C VAL A 209 -13.52 -20.09 -31.66
N LYS A 210 -13.24 -21.01 -30.71
CA LYS A 210 -13.86 -22.34 -30.66
C LYS A 210 -15.30 -22.34 -30.12
N LYS A 211 -15.64 -21.36 -29.27
CA LYS A 211 -17.00 -21.14 -28.73
C LYS A 211 -17.60 -22.40 -28.08
N TYR A 212 -16.90 -22.96 -27.10
CA TYR A 212 -17.40 -24.11 -26.35
C TYR A 212 -18.75 -23.80 -25.69
N THR A 213 -19.62 -24.80 -25.62
CA THR A 213 -20.97 -24.69 -25.02
C THR A 213 -21.10 -25.41 -23.68
N SER A 214 -20.10 -26.22 -23.31
CA SER A 214 -20.09 -26.95 -22.05
C SER A 214 -19.82 -26.00 -20.88
N LYS A 215 -20.76 -25.91 -19.95
CA LYS A 215 -20.67 -25.05 -18.77
C LYS A 215 -19.40 -25.31 -17.95
N ILE A 216 -19.09 -26.58 -17.67
CA ILE A 216 -17.93 -26.99 -16.87
C ILE A 216 -16.60 -26.54 -17.51
N LEU A 217 -16.51 -26.66 -18.84
CA LEU A 217 -15.34 -26.20 -19.59
C LEU A 217 -15.23 -24.68 -19.54
N LEU A 218 -16.32 -23.97 -19.85
CA LEU A 218 -16.34 -22.50 -19.85
C LEU A 218 -15.95 -21.92 -18.49
N VAL A 219 -16.47 -22.46 -17.40
CA VAL A 219 -16.11 -22.00 -16.04
C VAL A 219 -14.61 -22.15 -15.80
N SER A 220 -14.03 -23.29 -16.20
CA SER A 220 -12.59 -23.53 -16.03
C SER A 220 -11.77 -22.55 -16.88
N ILE A 221 -12.12 -22.38 -18.16
CA ILE A 221 -11.44 -21.49 -19.10
C ILE A 221 -11.50 -20.02 -18.64
N ILE A 222 -12.69 -19.55 -18.29
CA ILE A 222 -12.93 -18.18 -17.84
C ILE A 222 -12.17 -17.91 -16.55
N SER A 223 -12.20 -18.86 -15.61
CA SER A 223 -11.45 -18.76 -14.35
C SER A 223 -9.94 -18.70 -14.61
N THR A 224 -9.42 -19.54 -15.53
CA THR A 224 -8.01 -19.50 -15.94
C THR A 224 -7.66 -18.13 -16.52
N TYR A 225 -8.44 -17.61 -17.46
CA TYR A 225 -8.17 -16.31 -18.08
C TYR A 225 -8.23 -15.19 -17.04
N PHE A 226 -9.28 -15.15 -16.23
CA PHE A 226 -9.43 -14.14 -15.18
C PHE A 226 -8.23 -14.10 -14.22
N LEU A 227 -7.74 -15.27 -13.80
CA LEU A 227 -6.60 -15.38 -12.88
C LEU A 227 -5.28 -14.89 -13.49
N LEU A 228 -5.10 -15.09 -14.80
CA LEU A 228 -3.88 -14.69 -15.50
C LEU A 228 -3.90 -13.20 -15.82
N ASN A 229 -5.02 -12.71 -16.36
CA ASN A 229 -5.17 -11.35 -16.87
C ASN A 229 -6.64 -10.90 -16.90
N GLU A 230 -7.10 -10.33 -15.78
CA GLU A 230 -8.45 -9.80 -15.64
C GLU A 230 -8.79 -8.73 -16.68
N ASP A 231 -7.91 -7.75 -16.88
CA ASP A 231 -8.21 -6.61 -17.75
C ASP A 231 -8.29 -7.02 -19.23
N ALA A 232 -7.45 -7.97 -19.67
CA ALA A 232 -7.53 -8.51 -21.02
C ALA A 232 -8.83 -9.30 -21.25
N LEU A 233 -9.26 -10.12 -20.28
CA LEU A 233 -10.55 -10.82 -20.36
C LEU A 233 -11.71 -9.83 -20.54
N ILE A 234 -11.74 -8.75 -19.75
CA ILE A 234 -12.80 -7.74 -19.81
C ILE A 234 -12.79 -7.00 -21.15
N SER A 235 -11.61 -6.59 -21.61
CA SER A 235 -11.44 -5.91 -22.90
C SER A 235 -11.92 -6.80 -24.05
N ASN A 236 -11.54 -8.08 -24.03
CA ASN A 236 -11.92 -9.05 -25.06
C ASN A 236 -13.40 -9.41 -25.00
N LEU A 237 -14.01 -9.51 -23.82
CA LEU A 237 -15.46 -9.68 -23.67
C LEU A 237 -16.23 -8.50 -24.26
N LYS A 238 -15.80 -7.25 -23.99
CA LYS A 238 -16.42 -6.04 -24.58
C LYS A 238 -16.31 -6.04 -26.11
N LYS A 239 -15.12 -6.36 -26.63
CA LYS A 239 -14.86 -6.44 -28.08
C LYS A 239 -15.69 -7.54 -28.75
N TYR A 240 -15.75 -8.73 -28.13
CA TYR A 240 -16.53 -9.85 -28.63
C TYR A 240 -18.02 -9.54 -28.64
N ASN A 241 -18.56 -8.95 -27.56
CA ASN A 241 -19.98 -8.60 -27.49
C ASN A 241 -20.33 -7.53 -28.53
N SER A 242 -19.50 -6.49 -28.67
CA SER A 242 -19.69 -5.44 -29.68
C SER A 242 -19.70 -5.97 -31.11
N LYS A 243 -18.73 -6.85 -31.44
CA LYS A 243 -18.66 -7.51 -32.75
C LYS A 243 -19.87 -8.42 -32.97
N SER A 244 -20.27 -9.18 -31.96
CA SER A 244 -21.44 -10.06 -32.02
C SER A 244 -22.74 -9.28 -32.30
N ILE A 245 -22.88 -8.08 -31.72
CA ILE A 245 -24.01 -7.19 -31.99
C ILE A 245 -23.97 -6.71 -33.45
N GLU A 246 -22.81 -6.31 -33.96
CA GLU A 246 -22.65 -5.86 -35.35
C GLU A 246 -22.98 -6.97 -36.34
N ASP A 247 -22.42 -8.17 -36.13
CA ASP A 247 -22.68 -9.36 -36.94
C ASP A 247 -24.18 -9.71 -36.91
N ALA A 248 -24.82 -9.72 -35.74
CA ALA A 248 -26.25 -10.01 -35.60
C ALA A 248 -27.14 -9.01 -36.35
N VAL A 249 -26.83 -7.70 -36.25
CA VAL A 249 -27.56 -6.67 -37.01
C VAL A 249 -27.36 -6.84 -38.51
N GLU A 250 -26.15 -7.18 -38.95
CA GLU A 250 -25.85 -7.43 -40.36
C GLU A 250 -26.59 -8.66 -40.90
N TYR A 251 -26.62 -9.77 -40.17
CA TYR A 251 -27.38 -10.97 -40.54
C TYR A 251 -28.87 -10.67 -40.69
N PHE A 252 -29.45 -9.88 -39.78
CA PHE A 252 -30.85 -9.47 -39.89
C PHE A 252 -31.10 -8.53 -41.07
N CYS A 253 -30.19 -7.58 -41.33
CA CYS A 253 -30.34 -6.67 -42.47
C CYS A 253 -30.26 -7.44 -43.80
N LYS A 254 -29.33 -8.40 -43.93
CA LYS A 254 -29.21 -9.27 -45.11
C LYS A 254 -30.42 -10.16 -45.33
N SER A 255 -31.10 -10.60 -44.27
CA SER A 255 -32.30 -11.44 -44.41
C SER A 255 -33.51 -10.68 -44.96
N ILE A 256 -33.54 -9.36 -44.75
CA ILE A 256 -34.60 -8.45 -45.18
C ILE A 256 -34.27 -7.76 -46.51
N GLU A 257 -33.01 -7.79 -46.95
CA GLU A 257 -32.57 -7.11 -48.17
C GLU A 257 -33.27 -7.65 -49.43
N ILE A 258 -33.89 -6.74 -50.19
CA ILE A 258 -34.60 -7.08 -51.43
C ILE A 258 -33.60 -7.17 -52.56
N ASN A 259 -33.10 -8.39 -52.81
CA ASN A 259 -32.32 -8.70 -53.99
C ASN A 259 -33.14 -8.47 -55.29
N LEU A 260 -32.45 -8.24 -56.42
CA LEU A 260 -33.08 -8.02 -57.74
C LEU A 260 -34.06 -9.15 -58.13
N THR A 261 -33.81 -10.37 -57.66
CA THR A 261 -34.68 -11.55 -57.84
C THR A 261 -35.99 -11.43 -57.05
N LEU A 262 -35.91 -11.04 -55.77
CA LEU A 262 -37.09 -10.76 -54.93
C LEU A 262 -37.89 -9.58 -55.46
N LYS A 263 -37.23 -8.55 -55.97
CA LYS A 263 -37.90 -7.39 -56.60
C LYS A 263 -38.70 -7.80 -57.84
N ARG A 264 -38.15 -8.67 -58.69
CA ARG A 264 -38.86 -9.21 -59.87
C ARG A 264 -40.03 -10.12 -59.46
N LEU A 265 -39.79 -11.03 -58.50
CA LEU A 265 -40.82 -11.94 -58.00
C LEU A 265 -41.96 -11.23 -57.28
N SER A 266 -41.68 -10.12 -56.58
CA SER A 266 -42.73 -9.31 -55.93
C SER A 266 -43.78 -8.76 -56.91
N ILE A 267 -43.41 -8.61 -58.19
CA ILE A 267 -44.27 -8.10 -59.26
C ILE A 267 -44.97 -9.25 -59.99
N THR A 268 -44.29 -10.39 -60.18
CA THR A 268 -44.82 -11.52 -60.98
C THR A 268 -45.60 -12.55 -60.16
N ASP A 269 -45.18 -12.82 -58.91
CA ASP A 269 -45.78 -13.82 -58.02
C ASP A 269 -45.56 -13.43 -56.54
N PRO A 270 -46.45 -12.59 -55.97
CA PRO A 270 -46.23 -11.99 -54.66
C PRO A 270 -46.28 -13.01 -53.52
N THR A 271 -47.02 -14.12 -53.65
CA THR A 271 -47.12 -15.13 -52.58
C THR A 271 -45.81 -15.91 -52.46
N LYS A 272 -45.19 -16.27 -53.59
CA LYS A 272 -43.88 -16.92 -53.62
C LYS A 272 -42.75 -15.99 -53.19
N ALA A 273 -42.87 -14.69 -53.45
CA ALA A 273 -41.92 -13.70 -52.96
C ALA A 273 -41.99 -13.54 -51.43
N THR A 274 -43.19 -13.56 -50.84
CA THR A 274 -43.40 -13.52 -49.39
C THR A 274 -42.82 -14.76 -48.71
N THR A 275 -43.06 -15.97 -49.23
CA THR A 275 -42.52 -17.19 -48.62
C THR A 275 -41.00 -17.23 -48.63
N ILE A 276 -40.36 -16.80 -49.72
CA ILE A 276 -38.89 -16.72 -49.80
C ILE A 276 -38.33 -15.70 -48.80
N LEU A 277 -38.98 -14.54 -48.65
CA LEU A 277 -38.57 -13.53 -47.66
C LEU A 277 -38.68 -14.07 -46.24
N LEU A 278 -39.79 -14.73 -45.90
CA LEU A 278 -39.98 -15.34 -44.57
C LEU A 278 -38.93 -16.41 -44.29
N THR A 279 -38.62 -17.28 -45.26
CA THR A 279 -37.54 -18.27 -45.11
C THR A 279 -36.15 -17.62 -44.94
N ASN A 280 -35.90 -16.49 -45.59
CA ASN A 280 -34.66 -15.74 -45.37
C ASN A 280 -34.60 -15.15 -43.97
N ILE A 281 -35.70 -14.58 -43.48
CA ILE A 281 -35.82 -14.04 -42.11
C ILE A 281 -35.63 -15.16 -41.09
N GLU A 282 -36.25 -16.33 -41.27
CA GLU A 282 -36.05 -17.50 -40.40
C GLU A 282 -34.57 -17.91 -40.33
N LYS A 283 -33.88 -17.98 -41.48
CA LYS A 283 -32.45 -18.33 -41.54
C LYS A 283 -31.58 -17.28 -40.85
N GLY A 284 -31.76 -16.00 -41.18
CA GLY A 284 -31.02 -14.91 -40.55
C GLY A 284 -31.27 -14.84 -39.05
N TRP A 285 -32.49 -15.15 -38.60
CA TRP A 285 -32.80 -15.23 -37.17
C TRP A 285 -32.12 -16.43 -36.51
N SER A 286 -32.03 -17.58 -37.17
CA SER A 286 -31.28 -18.73 -36.65
C SER A 286 -29.80 -18.40 -36.41
N ASP A 287 -29.18 -17.57 -37.27
CA ASP A 287 -27.80 -17.13 -37.07
C ASP A 287 -27.67 -16.20 -35.84
N ILE A 288 -28.65 -15.31 -35.63
CA ILE A 288 -28.72 -14.44 -34.44
C ILE A 288 -28.90 -15.27 -33.17
N VAL A 289 -29.76 -16.29 -33.19
CA VAL A 289 -29.95 -17.23 -32.08
C VAL A 289 -28.65 -17.95 -31.73
N ASN A 290 -27.86 -18.35 -32.73
CA ASN A 290 -26.57 -18.99 -32.47
C ASN A 290 -25.58 -18.03 -31.78
N ILE A 291 -25.57 -16.75 -32.16
CA ILE A 291 -24.74 -15.71 -31.53
C ILE A 291 -25.19 -15.47 -30.09
N SER A 292 -26.48 -15.23 -29.87
CA SER A 292 -27.04 -14.93 -28.56
C SER A 292 -26.91 -16.10 -27.59
N ARG A 293 -27.09 -17.34 -28.06
CA ARG A 293 -26.88 -18.55 -27.28
C ARG A 293 -25.45 -18.72 -26.79
N ASN A 294 -24.45 -18.35 -27.59
CA ASN A 294 -23.05 -18.36 -27.16
C ASN A 294 -22.79 -17.32 -26.06
N ILE A 295 -23.37 -16.12 -26.19
CA ILE A 295 -23.29 -15.08 -25.15
C ILE A 295 -24.02 -15.52 -23.87
N TYR A 296 -25.16 -16.21 -24.01
CA TYR A 296 -25.89 -16.78 -22.90
C TYR A 296 -25.06 -17.81 -22.13
N TYR A 297 -24.44 -18.78 -22.82
CA TYR A 297 -23.56 -19.76 -22.15
C TYR A 297 -22.35 -19.12 -21.47
N LEU A 298 -21.77 -18.08 -22.08
CA LEU A 298 -20.72 -17.30 -21.43
C LEU A 298 -21.25 -16.60 -20.18
N ASN A 299 -22.43 -15.98 -20.24
CA ASN A 299 -23.06 -15.32 -19.10
C ASN A 299 -23.33 -16.31 -17.96
N GLU A 300 -23.95 -17.44 -18.24
CA GLU A 300 -24.20 -18.53 -17.29
C GLU A 300 -22.90 -19.02 -16.61
N ALA A 301 -21.82 -19.18 -17.37
CA ALA A 301 -20.54 -19.61 -16.82
C ALA A 301 -19.88 -18.52 -15.97
N LEU A 302 -20.07 -17.25 -16.33
CA LEU A 302 -19.58 -16.10 -15.58
C LEU A 302 -20.40 -15.88 -14.27
N GLU A 303 -21.68 -16.29 -14.25
CA GLU A 303 -22.58 -16.22 -13.07
C GLU A 303 -22.34 -17.39 -12.10
N GLU A 304 -21.62 -18.43 -12.50
CA GLU A 304 -21.31 -19.53 -11.59
C GLU A 304 -20.45 -19.06 -10.40
N SER A 305 -20.73 -19.65 -9.25
CA SER A 305 -19.93 -19.44 -8.05
C SER A 305 -18.49 -19.87 -8.29
N ILE A 306 -17.55 -19.04 -7.85
CA ILE A 306 -16.13 -19.33 -7.92
C ILE A 306 -15.86 -20.69 -7.24
N PRO A 307 -15.17 -21.64 -7.91
CA PRO A 307 -14.82 -22.93 -7.33
C PRO A 307 -14.27 -22.81 -5.91
N SER A 308 -14.66 -23.72 -5.01
CA SER A 308 -14.33 -23.62 -3.57
C SER A 308 -12.84 -23.47 -3.27
N PHE A 309 -11.97 -24.13 -4.04
CA PHE A 309 -10.52 -24.04 -3.91
C PHE A 309 -9.92 -22.70 -4.38
N LEU A 310 -10.71 -21.86 -5.06
CA LEU A 310 -10.33 -20.49 -5.41
C LEU A 310 -10.81 -19.48 -4.36
N LYS A 311 -11.76 -19.84 -3.46
CA LYS A 311 -12.31 -18.89 -2.48
C LYS A 311 -11.25 -18.34 -1.52
N GLU A 312 -10.23 -19.13 -1.18
CA GLU A 312 -9.12 -18.70 -0.32
C GLU A 312 -8.23 -17.63 -1.01
N THR A 313 -8.06 -17.70 -2.33
CA THR A 313 -7.24 -16.77 -3.14
C THR A 313 -8.00 -15.50 -3.56
N PHE A 314 -9.33 -15.48 -3.42
CA PHE A 314 -10.25 -14.43 -3.90
C PHE A 314 -10.83 -13.58 -2.76
N LEU A 315 -10.21 -13.58 -1.58
CA LEU A 315 -10.59 -12.70 -0.48
C LEU A 315 -10.66 -11.24 -0.98
N ILE A 316 -11.89 -10.79 -1.20
CA ILE A 316 -12.49 -9.43 -1.08
C ILE A 316 -13.74 -9.40 -2.00
N HIS A 317 -14.86 -9.86 -1.43
CA HIS A 317 -16.22 -9.30 -1.60
C HIS A 317 -17.26 -9.78 -2.63
N LYS A 318 -17.05 -10.68 -3.60
CA LYS A 318 -18.20 -11.13 -4.43
C LYS A 318 -18.15 -12.60 -4.88
N ASP A 319 -19.31 -13.26 -4.83
CA ASP A 319 -19.46 -14.73 -4.94
C ASP A 319 -19.23 -15.29 -6.37
N THR A 320 -19.23 -14.43 -7.40
CA THR A 320 -19.19 -14.82 -8.81
C THR A 320 -18.19 -13.98 -9.61
N ILE A 321 -17.71 -14.50 -10.74
CA ILE A 321 -16.80 -13.74 -11.62
C ILE A 321 -17.52 -12.51 -12.21
N ILE A 322 -18.82 -12.64 -12.53
CA ILE A 322 -19.64 -11.50 -13.00
C ILE A 322 -19.66 -10.38 -12.00
N SER A 323 -19.96 -10.68 -10.73
CA SER A 323 -20.08 -9.63 -9.74
C SER A 323 -18.77 -8.83 -9.56
N ASN A 324 -17.61 -9.49 -9.70
CA ASN A 324 -16.30 -8.83 -9.73
C ASN A 324 -16.10 -7.94 -10.97
N ILE A 325 -16.59 -8.36 -12.12
CA ILE A 325 -16.35 -7.69 -13.40
C ILE A 325 -17.46 -6.69 -13.78
N LEU A 326 -18.65 -6.75 -13.16
CA LEU A 326 -19.83 -5.95 -13.52
C LEU A 326 -19.59 -4.45 -13.50
N GLU A 327 -18.88 -3.95 -12.48
CA GLU A 327 -18.51 -2.53 -12.38
C GLU A 327 -17.68 -2.10 -13.59
N LYS A 328 -16.77 -2.97 -14.05
CA LYS A 328 -15.94 -2.75 -15.23
C LYS A 328 -16.68 -2.99 -16.55
N LEU A 329 -17.84 -3.66 -16.55
CA LEU A 329 -18.71 -3.93 -17.72
C LEU A 329 -19.88 -2.95 -17.89
N ASN A 330 -19.80 -1.74 -17.29
CA ASN A 330 -20.86 -0.72 -17.32
C ASN A 330 -22.15 -1.12 -16.57
N GLY A 331 -22.09 -2.09 -15.65
CA GLY A 331 -23.18 -2.43 -14.74
C GLY A 331 -24.28 -3.35 -15.29
N GLU A 332 -24.18 -3.81 -16.54
CA GLU A 332 -25.14 -4.76 -17.14
C GLU A 332 -24.45 -6.09 -17.53
N PRO A 333 -25.10 -7.25 -17.32
CA PRO A 333 -24.54 -8.53 -17.75
C PRO A 333 -24.49 -8.62 -19.28
N PRO A 334 -23.48 -9.33 -19.85
CA PRO A 334 -23.24 -9.40 -21.30
C PRO A 334 -24.47 -9.70 -22.17
N ILE A 335 -25.34 -10.61 -21.71
CA ILE A 335 -26.55 -11.00 -22.45
C ILE A 335 -27.63 -9.91 -22.49
N GLN A 336 -27.80 -9.16 -21.40
CA GLN A 336 -28.76 -8.04 -21.35
C GLN A 336 -28.24 -6.88 -22.21
N TYR A 337 -26.95 -6.57 -22.10
CA TYR A 337 -26.31 -5.56 -22.93
C TYR A 337 -26.43 -5.89 -24.43
N PHE A 338 -26.20 -7.16 -24.81
CA PHE A 338 -26.33 -7.63 -26.18
C PHE A 338 -27.71 -7.31 -26.76
N TRP A 339 -28.78 -7.76 -26.09
CA TRP A 339 -30.14 -7.61 -26.60
C TRP A 339 -30.63 -6.17 -26.62
N LYS A 340 -30.27 -5.37 -25.61
CA LYS A 340 -30.59 -3.94 -25.54
C LYS A 340 -29.92 -3.16 -26.69
N GLN A 341 -28.64 -3.40 -26.92
CA GLN A 341 -27.88 -2.74 -27.99
C GLN A 341 -28.30 -3.23 -29.38
N PHE A 342 -28.53 -4.54 -29.54
CA PHE A 342 -29.06 -5.12 -30.77
C PHE A 342 -30.38 -4.45 -31.15
N SER A 343 -31.34 -4.38 -30.23
CA SER A 343 -32.63 -3.69 -30.46
C SER A 343 -32.41 -2.23 -30.89
N SER A 344 -31.61 -1.48 -30.13
CA SER A 344 -31.37 -0.05 -30.42
C SER A 344 -30.73 0.22 -31.78
N LYS A 345 -29.81 -0.64 -32.24
CA LYS A 345 -29.14 -0.52 -33.54
C LYS A 345 -29.98 -1.04 -34.69
N LEU A 346 -30.83 -2.04 -34.43
CA LEU A 346 -31.65 -2.69 -35.43
C LEU A 346 -32.83 -1.81 -35.85
N ILE A 347 -33.52 -1.20 -34.88
CA ILE A 347 -34.71 -0.36 -35.09
C ILE A 347 -34.53 0.71 -36.18
N PRO A 348 -33.51 1.60 -36.13
CA PRO A 348 -33.34 2.63 -37.15
C PRO A 348 -33.11 2.03 -38.54
N LYS A 349 -32.36 0.93 -38.63
CA LYS A 349 -32.09 0.25 -39.92
C LYS A 349 -33.35 -0.36 -40.53
N ILE A 350 -34.21 -1.01 -39.71
CA ILE A 350 -35.50 -1.53 -40.19
C ILE A 350 -36.37 -0.38 -40.69
N LYS A 351 -36.47 0.72 -39.93
CA LYS A 351 -37.27 1.89 -40.33
C LYS A 351 -36.79 2.48 -41.65
N ASP A 352 -35.48 2.56 -41.87
CA ASP A 352 -34.94 3.08 -43.13
C ASP A 352 -35.14 2.13 -44.32
N MET A 353 -34.98 0.82 -44.13
CA MET A 353 -35.28 -0.17 -45.16
C MET A 353 -36.78 -0.22 -45.50
N ALA A 354 -37.66 -0.11 -44.51
CA ALA A 354 -39.11 -0.07 -44.72
C ALA A 354 -39.57 1.18 -45.49
N LYS A 355 -38.90 2.33 -45.30
CA LYS A 355 -39.15 3.54 -46.11
C LYS A 355 -38.75 3.36 -47.57
N GLN A 356 -37.71 2.58 -47.85
CA GLN A 356 -37.20 2.37 -49.20
C GLN A 356 -38.08 1.42 -50.03
N SER A 357 -38.93 0.60 -49.40
CA SER A 357 -39.81 -0.36 -50.09
C SER A 357 -41.19 -0.47 -49.45
N LEU A 358 -42.21 0.04 -50.15
CA LEU A 358 -43.62 -0.09 -49.76
C LEU A 358 -44.09 -1.56 -49.68
N TRP A 359 -43.56 -2.42 -50.55
CA TRP A 359 -43.85 -3.86 -50.55
C TRP A 359 -43.30 -4.53 -49.28
N LEU A 360 -42.08 -4.18 -48.89
CA LEU A 360 -41.46 -4.70 -47.66
C LEU A 360 -42.25 -4.28 -46.43
N ASN A 361 -42.61 -2.99 -46.35
CA ASN A 361 -43.37 -2.44 -45.24
C ASN A 361 -44.73 -3.15 -45.09
N LYS A 362 -45.41 -3.41 -46.21
CA LYS A 362 -46.68 -4.15 -46.21
C LYS A 362 -46.52 -5.59 -45.70
N ILE A 363 -45.48 -6.30 -46.12
CA ILE A 363 -45.24 -7.69 -45.67
C ILE A 363 -44.82 -7.76 -44.21
N LEU A 364 -43.92 -6.88 -43.76
CA LEU A 364 -43.50 -6.82 -42.36
C LEU A 364 -44.69 -6.57 -41.43
N TYR A 365 -45.67 -5.75 -41.87
CA TYR A 365 -46.91 -5.53 -41.15
C TYR A 365 -47.86 -6.74 -41.18
N GLN A 366 -48.01 -7.40 -42.34
CA GLN A 366 -48.91 -8.55 -42.49
C GLN A 366 -48.41 -9.79 -41.73
N GLU A 367 -47.10 -10.01 -41.70
CA GLU A 367 -46.44 -11.16 -41.07
C GLU A 367 -45.79 -10.79 -39.73
N SER A 368 -46.20 -9.67 -39.12
CA SER A 368 -45.65 -9.20 -37.84
C SER A 368 -45.81 -10.23 -36.73
N ASP A 369 -46.94 -10.94 -36.71
CA ASP A 369 -47.23 -11.96 -35.69
C ASP A 369 -46.31 -13.17 -35.80
N PHE A 370 -45.91 -13.54 -37.02
CA PHE A 370 -44.96 -14.61 -37.26
C PHE A 370 -43.56 -14.21 -36.74
N ILE A 371 -43.09 -13.02 -37.11
CA ILE A 371 -41.78 -12.50 -36.67
C ILE A 371 -41.76 -12.35 -35.14
N LEU A 372 -42.80 -11.77 -34.54
CA LEU A 372 -42.88 -11.58 -33.09
C LEU A 372 -42.89 -12.92 -32.32
N LYS A 373 -43.58 -13.95 -32.82
CA LYS A 373 -43.54 -15.30 -32.21
C LYS A 373 -42.14 -15.91 -32.25
N LEU A 374 -41.41 -15.68 -33.35
CA LEU A 374 -40.07 -16.20 -33.55
C LEU A 374 -39.08 -15.55 -32.55
N ILE A 375 -39.18 -14.23 -32.38
CA ILE A 375 -38.41 -13.45 -31.41
C ILE A 375 -38.76 -13.83 -29.97
N GLN A 376 -40.05 -13.91 -29.65
CA GLN A 376 -40.54 -14.23 -28.31
C GLN A 376 -40.06 -15.61 -27.85
N LYS A 377 -40.05 -16.60 -28.75
CA LYS A 377 -39.54 -17.94 -28.45
C LYS A 377 -38.06 -17.91 -28.07
N THR A 378 -37.24 -17.14 -28.78
CA THR A 378 -35.82 -16.99 -28.48
C THR A 378 -35.59 -16.28 -27.15
N LEU A 379 -36.25 -15.14 -26.93
CA LEU A 379 -36.08 -14.35 -25.71
C LEU A 379 -36.49 -15.10 -24.45
N TYR A 380 -37.55 -15.91 -24.52
CA TYR A 380 -38.01 -16.75 -23.39
C TYR A 380 -36.97 -17.78 -22.93
N HIS A 381 -36.13 -18.27 -23.86
CA HIS A 381 -35.10 -19.25 -23.54
C HIS A 381 -33.79 -18.65 -23.03
N GLU A 382 -33.49 -17.39 -23.37
CA GLU A 382 -32.16 -16.80 -23.14
C GLU A 382 -32.13 -15.67 -22.10
N LEU A 383 -33.27 -15.06 -21.80
CA LEU A 383 -33.37 -13.99 -20.81
C LEU A 383 -34.30 -14.42 -19.69
N HIS A 384 -33.84 -14.35 -18.44
CA HIS A 384 -34.72 -14.57 -17.28
C HIS A 384 -35.46 -13.28 -16.84
N ASN A 385 -35.06 -12.11 -17.37
CA ASN A 385 -35.68 -10.83 -17.04
C ASN A 385 -36.90 -10.54 -17.94
N LEU A 386 -38.11 -10.74 -17.40
CA LEU A 386 -39.38 -10.52 -18.10
C LEU A 386 -39.57 -9.07 -18.55
N GLU A 387 -39.14 -8.08 -17.75
CA GLU A 387 -39.29 -6.66 -18.11
C GLU A 387 -38.46 -6.29 -19.34
N LEU A 388 -37.25 -6.85 -19.44
CA LEU A 388 -36.38 -6.63 -20.58
C LEU A 388 -36.90 -7.34 -21.85
N GLN A 389 -37.47 -8.54 -21.70
CA GLN A 389 -38.15 -9.23 -22.79
C GLN A 389 -39.32 -8.39 -23.33
N GLU A 390 -40.17 -7.87 -22.44
CA GLU A 390 -41.31 -7.03 -22.82
C GLU A 390 -40.87 -5.73 -23.49
N LEU A 391 -39.81 -5.10 -23.01
CA LEU A 391 -39.26 -3.87 -23.59
C LEU A 391 -38.74 -4.10 -25.01
N ILE A 392 -37.95 -5.16 -25.23
CA ILE A 392 -37.43 -5.49 -26.57
C ILE A 392 -38.57 -5.86 -27.53
N LEU A 393 -39.54 -6.66 -27.07
CA LEU A 393 -40.70 -7.03 -27.87
C LEU A 393 -41.55 -5.80 -28.23
N LYS A 394 -41.74 -4.87 -27.29
CA LYS A 394 -42.46 -3.61 -27.50
C LYS A 394 -41.74 -2.72 -28.49
N ASP A 395 -40.42 -2.60 -28.39
CA ASP A 395 -39.60 -1.76 -29.25
C ASP A 395 -39.56 -2.28 -30.69
N ILE A 396 -39.40 -3.60 -30.86
CA ILE A 396 -39.43 -4.24 -32.19
C ILE A 396 -40.85 -4.16 -32.78
N LYS A 397 -41.89 -4.43 -31.98
CA LYS A 397 -43.29 -4.28 -32.42
C LYS A 397 -43.58 -2.86 -32.89
N SER A 398 -43.18 -1.84 -32.13
CA SER A 398 -43.38 -0.43 -32.50
C SER A 398 -42.73 -0.08 -33.84
N SER A 399 -41.58 -0.69 -34.14
CA SER A 399 -40.83 -0.46 -35.38
C SER A 399 -41.43 -1.14 -36.59
N ILE A 400 -42.17 -2.24 -36.39
CA ILE A 400 -42.87 -2.98 -37.45
C ILE A 400 -44.30 -2.42 -37.66
N THR A 401 -44.96 -1.93 -36.60
CA THR A 401 -46.38 -1.53 -36.64
C THR A 401 -46.64 -0.04 -36.78
N GLU A 402 -45.61 0.83 -36.78
CA GLU A 402 -45.78 2.27 -37.00
C GLU A 402 -46.30 2.54 -38.43
N LYS A 403 -47.62 2.62 -38.56
CA LYS A 403 -48.29 3.21 -39.73
C LYS A 403 -47.79 4.64 -39.92
N LYS A 404 -47.26 4.92 -41.10
CA LYS A 404 -47.43 6.24 -41.72
C LYS A 404 -48.35 6.09 -42.92
#